data_AF-P29478-F1
#
_entry.id   AF-P29478-F1
#
_cell.length_a   1.000
_cell.length_b   1.000
_cell.length_c   1.000
_cell.angle_alpha   90.00
_cell.angle_beta   90.00
_cell.angle_gamma   90.00
#
_symmetry.space_group_name_H-M   'P 1'
#
loop_
_entity.id
_entity.type
_entity.pdbx_description
1 polymer ?
#
loop_
_entity_poly.entity_id
_entity_poly.type
_entity_poly.pdbx_seq_one_letter_code
_entity_poly.pdbx_strand_id
1 'polypeptide(L)'
;MPRLEEIDDFNDIDDLDMELAELDPSLRTPIAPKITPKVVRSQDQENPAFLPGTNNNSNSNNNSSNEKEQLSFINPKTGKVERSEAISKKDLEEVKRFQVLYPCYFDINRSHKEGRRVPKELAVENPLAKTMADAVRELGILCIFEGEKCHPQDFGNPGRIRVLFKENGQLIGAATKFKGGKRQLMKAVGEYMKRHPTTIESLREIPYGPDFDNIEFKKIPRVKGFKMNEIVPLHSPFLMGHPMTKSVYETPKITAAEKSFKPPKNKYKVVRR
;
A
#
# COMPACT_ATOMS: atom_id res chain seq x y z
N MET A 1 35.04 -13.61 45.82
CA MET A 1 33.86 -13.45 44.94
C MET A 1 34.23 -14.03 43.58
N PRO A 2 33.54 -15.04 43.05
CA PRO A 2 33.83 -15.53 41.70
C PRO A 2 33.63 -14.39 40.69
N ARG A 3 34.61 -14.19 39.80
CA ARG A 3 34.54 -13.25 38.68
C ARG A 3 33.72 -13.91 37.57
N LEU A 4 32.71 -13.22 37.05
CA LEU A 4 32.05 -13.64 35.80
C LEU A 4 33.08 -13.55 34.68
N GLU A 5 33.29 -14.66 33.97
CA GLU A 5 33.98 -14.69 32.69
C GLU A 5 33.06 -14.08 31.61
N GLU A 6 33.65 -13.28 30.74
CA GLU A 6 33.00 -12.67 29.59
C GLU A 6 32.84 -13.75 28.50
N ILE A 7 31.59 -14.14 28.22
CA ILE A 7 31.25 -15.01 27.08
C ILE A 7 31.12 -14.10 25.86
N ASP A 8 32.17 -14.11 25.05
CA ASP A 8 32.21 -13.51 23.71
C ASP A 8 31.80 -14.58 22.68
N ASP A 9 30.49 -14.82 22.54
CA ASP A 9 29.93 -15.64 21.46
C ASP A 9 29.89 -14.82 20.15
N PHE A 10 31.07 -14.69 19.54
CA PHE A 10 31.23 -14.24 18.17
C PHE A 10 30.91 -15.40 17.19
N ASN A 11 29.93 -15.17 16.30
CA ASN A 11 29.92 -15.60 14.89
C ASN A 11 29.21 -16.87 14.35
N ASP A 12 28.46 -17.70 15.09
CA ASP A 12 28.03 -19.00 14.53
C ASP A 12 26.52 -19.34 14.52
N ILE A 13 25.58 -18.37 14.61
CA ILE A 13 24.14 -18.69 14.73
C ILE A 13 23.34 -18.62 13.40
N ASP A 14 23.92 -18.14 12.30
CA ASP A 14 23.14 -17.84 11.06
C ASP A 14 23.03 -18.98 10.01
N ASP A 15 23.46 -20.22 10.29
CA ASP A 15 23.47 -21.31 9.29
C ASP A 15 22.53 -22.51 9.57
N LEU A 16 21.50 -22.36 10.40
CA LEU A 16 20.60 -23.47 10.80
C LEU A 16 19.20 -23.46 10.17
N ASP A 17 19.01 -22.80 9.02
CA ASP A 17 17.76 -22.85 8.25
C ASP A 17 17.84 -23.91 7.12
N MET A 18 18.01 -25.18 7.49
CA MET A 18 17.53 -26.28 6.63
C MET A 18 16.09 -26.61 7.05
N GLU A 19 15.12 -26.09 6.29
CA GLU A 19 13.73 -26.51 6.44
C GLU A 19 13.64 -28.03 6.26
N LEU A 20 12.96 -28.72 7.20
CA LEU A 20 12.70 -30.17 7.17
C LEU A 20 12.12 -30.68 5.84
N ALA A 21 11.59 -29.78 5.00
CA ALA A 21 11.06 -30.07 3.67
C ALA A 21 12.13 -30.20 2.55
N GLU A 22 13.39 -29.83 2.80
CA GLU A 22 14.47 -29.93 1.80
C GLU A 22 15.27 -31.25 1.87
N LEU A 23 15.01 -32.10 2.87
CA LEU A 23 15.60 -33.44 2.99
C LEU A 23 14.95 -34.42 2.00
N ASP A 24 15.78 -35.06 1.17
CA ASP A 24 15.36 -36.12 0.26
C ASP A 24 14.86 -37.35 1.03
N PRO A 25 13.57 -37.73 0.92
CA PRO A 25 13.05 -38.91 1.61
C PRO A 25 13.65 -40.23 1.08
N SER A 26 14.28 -40.25 -0.09
CA SER A 26 14.92 -41.44 -0.65
C SER A 26 16.34 -41.69 -0.12
N LEU A 27 16.90 -40.75 0.67
CA LEU A 27 18.28 -40.77 1.19
C LEU A 27 19.35 -40.98 0.10
N ARG A 28 19.03 -40.72 -1.17
CA ARG A 28 19.98 -40.86 -2.29
C ARG A 28 20.85 -39.63 -2.43
N THR A 29 20.30 -38.45 -2.15
CA THR A 29 21.05 -37.19 -2.12
C THR A 29 20.72 -36.41 -0.86
N PRO A 30 21.65 -35.61 -0.30
CA PRO A 30 21.35 -34.80 0.89
C PRO A 30 20.28 -33.73 0.64
N ILE A 31 19.99 -33.41 -0.63
CA ILE A 31 19.09 -32.33 -1.03
C ILE A 31 18.00 -32.92 -1.93
N ALA A 32 16.74 -32.66 -1.60
CA ALA A 32 15.60 -33.01 -2.43
C ALA A 32 15.57 -32.11 -3.70
N PRO A 33 15.28 -32.65 -4.89
CA PRO A 33 15.08 -31.82 -6.08
C PRO A 33 13.91 -30.86 -5.86
N LYS A 34 14.15 -29.55 -6.05
CA LYS A 34 13.20 -28.47 -5.80
C LYS A 34 12.00 -28.56 -6.77
N ILE A 35 10.84 -29.02 -6.29
CA ILE A 35 9.60 -29.07 -7.06
C ILE A 35 9.01 -27.65 -7.10
N THR A 36 9.25 -26.90 -8.17
CA THR A 36 8.61 -25.59 -8.37
C THR A 36 7.25 -25.80 -9.04
N PRO A 37 6.13 -25.48 -8.38
CA PRO A 37 4.82 -25.59 -9.02
C PRO A 37 4.74 -24.61 -10.19
N LYS A 38 4.58 -25.13 -11.41
CA LYS A 38 4.20 -24.31 -12.57
C LYS A 38 2.76 -23.84 -12.36
N VAL A 39 2.59 -22.62 -11.87
CA VAL A 39 1.28 -21.95 -11.82
C VAL A 39 0.91 -21.54 -13.25
N VAL A 40 0.12 -22.36 -13.93
CA VAL A 40 -0.49 -22.01 -15.22
C VAL A 40 -1.81 -21.31 -14.93
N ARG A 41 -1.95 -20.04 -15.33
CA ARG A 41 -3.24 -19.34 -15.24
C ARG A 41 -4.06 -19.67 -16.48
N SER A 42 -5.38 -19.69 -16.36
CA SER A 42 -6.28 -19.91 -17.51
C SER A 42 -6.11 -18.88 -18.63
N GLN A 43 -5.57 -17.69 -18.32
CA GLN A 43 -5.24 -16.66 -19.31
C GLN A 43 -4.02 -17.02 -20.20
N ASP A 44 -3.18 -17.98 -19.80
CA ASP A 44 -1.96 -18.34 -20.52
C ASP A 44 -2.21 -19.40 -21.62
N GLN A 45 -3.42 -19.96 -21.73
CA GLN A 45 -3.77 -21.02 -22.69
C GLN A 45 -4.56 -20.55 -23.92
N GLU A 46 -4.87 -19.26 -24.07
CA GLU A 46 -5.61 -18.77 -25.23
C GLU A 46 -4.68 -18.27 -26.35
N ASN A 47 -4.82 -18.88 -27.53
CA ASN A 47 -4.13 -18.52 -28.77
C ASN A 47 -4.35 -17.04 -29.12
N PRO A 48 -3.29 -16.26 -29.44
CA PRO A 48 -3.44 -14.89 -29.91
C PRO A 48 -3.86 -14.89 -31.39
N ALA A 49 -5.13 -15.16 -31.65
CA ALA A 49 -5.75 -14.91 -32.95
C ALA A 49 -6.98 -14.04 -32.73
N PHE A 50 -7.06 -12.94 -33.49
CA PHE A 50 -8.12 -11.91 -33.50
C PHE A 50 -7.97 -10.73 -32.53
N LEU A 51 -7.09 -9.77 -32.87
CA LEU A 51 -7.39 -8.34 -32.71
C LEU A 51 -6.77 -7.55 -33.89
N PRO A 52 -7.57 -6.84 -34.70
CA PRO A 52 -7.06 -5.97 -35.75
C PRO A 52 -6.62 -4.60 -35.17
N GLY A 53 -5.38 -4.23 -35.48
CA GLY A 53 -4.89 -2.85 -35.69
C GLY A 53 -5.34 -1.76 -34.72
N THR A 54 -4.55 -1.52 -33.68
CA THR A 54 -4.34 -0.16 -33.18
C THR A 54 -2.86 0.04 -32.90
N ASN A 55 -2.22 0.85 -33.75
CA ASN A 55 -0.85 1.32 -33.58
C ASN A 55 -0.70 1.99 -32.22
N ASN A 56 0.05 1.40 -31.31
CA ASN A 56 0.74 2.15 -30.26
C ASN A 56 2.09 1.51 -29.97
N ASN A 57 3.10 2.24 -30.42
CA ASN A 57 4.50 1.95 -30.31
C ASN A 57 4.90 2.00 -28.82
N SER A 58 4.90 0.86 -28.13
CA SER A 58 5.47 0.73 -26.79
C SER A 58 6.45 -0.44 -26.79
N ASN A 59 7.70 -0.05 -27.00
CA ASN A 59 8.87 -0.90 -27.06
C ASN A 59 9.10 -1.51 -25.67
N SER A 60 8.58 -2.71 -25.43
CA SER A 60 8.89 -3.51 -24.23
C SER A 60 10.25 -4.16 -24.42
N ASN A 61 11.31 -3.39 -24.15
CA ASN A 61 12.66 -3.93 -24.03
C ASN A 61 12.88 -4.35 -22.57
N ASN A 62 12.81 -5.66 -22.35
CA ASN A 62 13.44 -6.33 -21.22
C ASN A 62 14.94 -6.01 -21.25
N ASN A 63 15.38 -5.09 -20.38
CA ASN A 63 16.78 -4.94 -20.02
C ASN A 63 16.89 -4.72 -18.51
N SER A 64 17.09 -5.85 -17.85
CA SER A 64 17.62 -6.03 -16.50
C SER A 64 19.02 -5.43 -16.39
N SER A 65 19.13 -4.10 -16.31
CA SER A 65 20.31 -3.36 -15.81
C SER A 65 20.16 -1.88 -16.16
N ASN A 66 19.41 -1.11 -15.36
CA ASN A 66 19.51 0.36 -15.18
C ASN A 66 18.30 0.88 -14.37
N GLU A 67 18.24 0.54 -13.08
CA GLU A 67 17.21 1.05 -12.17
C GLU A 67 17.44 2.55 -11.89
N LYS A 68 16.87 3.41 -12.73
CA LYS A 68 16.60 4.81 -12.39
C LYS A 68 15.16 4.86 -11.89
N GLU A 69 14.95 4.70 -10.59
CA GLU A 69 13.65 5.00 -9.97
C GLU A 69 13.41 6.51 -10.06
N GLN A 70 12.38 6.92 -10.81
CA GLN A 70 11.99 8.33 -10.92
C GLN A 70 11.17 8.72 -9.68
N LEU A 71 11.60 9.71 -8.91
CA LEU A 71 10.71 10.42 -7.98
C LEU A 71 10.12 11.63 -8.72
N SER A 72 8.80 11.78 -8.64
CA SER A 72 8.08 12.92 -9.18
C SER A 72 8.13 14.08 -8.19
N PHE A 73 8.82 15.17 -8.55
CA PHE A 73 8.73 16.43 -7.80
C PHE A 73 7.57 17.25 -8.34
N ILE A 74 6.64 17.60 -7.45
CA ILE A 74 5.43 18.33 -7.81
C ILE A 74 5.45 19.69 -7.12
N ASN A 75 5.31 20.75 -7.91
CA ASN A 75 5.34 22.11 -7.39
C ASN A 75 4.08 22.38 -6.56
N PRO A 76 4.23 22.77 -5.28
CA PRO A 76 3.09 22.93 -4.37
C PRO A 76 2.10 24.03 -4.79
N LYS A 77 2.47 24.94 -5.69
CA LYS A 77 1.59 26.03 -6.16
C LYS A 77 0.76 25.67 -7.39
N THR A 78 1.28 24.82 -8.27
CA THR A 78 0.66 24.52 -9.56
C THR A 78 0.06 23.12 -9.63
N GLY A 79 0.46 22.21 -8.72
CA GLY A 79 0.06 20.80 -8.76
C GLY A 79 0.65 20.01 -9.93
N LYS A 80 1.48 20.65 -10.78
CA LYS A 80 2.09 20.03 -11.95
C LYS A 80 3.42 19.36 -11.58
N VAL A 81 3.66 18.17 -12.12
CA VAL A 81 4.97 17.49 -12.07
C VAL A 81 5.96 18.33 -12.88
N GLU A 82 6.90 18.99 -12.20
CA GLU A 82 7.83 19.90 -12.90
C GLU A 82 9.00 19.15 -13.50
N ARG A 83 9.58 18.19 -12.75
CA ARG A 83 10.71 17.37 -13.21
C ARG A 83 10.72 16.01 -12.51
N SER A 84 10.83 14.95 -13.30
CA SER A 84 11.33 13.65 -12.85
C SER A 84 12.85 13.71 -12.91
N GLU A 85 13.50 14.21 -11.87
CA GLU A 85 14.96 14.16 -11.80
C GLU A 85 15.37 12.71 -11.57
N ALA A 86 16.29 12.21 -12.39
CA ALA A 86 16.91 10.91 -12.17
C ALA A 86 17.79 11.03 -10.93
N ILE A 87 17.24 10.64 -9.78
CA ILE A 87 17.96 10.62 -8.52
C ILE A 87 19.13 9.66 -8.67
N SER A 88 20.32 10.12 -8.27
CA SER A 88 21.50 9.28 -8.35
C SER A 88 21.34 8.08 -7.42
N LYS A 89 22.01 6.96 -7.71
CA LYS A 89 21.97 5.78 -6.82
C LYS A 89 22.40 6.13 -5.39
N LYS A 90 23.34 7.08 -5.24
CA LYS A 90 23.81 7.57 -3.93
C LYS A 90 22.70 8.29 -3.17
N ASP A 91 21.99 9.19 -3.82
CA ASP A 91 20.89 9.92 -3.19
C ASP A 91 19.74 8.96 -2.80
N LEU A 92 19.45 7.94 -3.63
CA LEU A 92 18.50 6.88 -3.27
C LEU A 92 18.94 6.12 -2.02
N GLU A 93 20.23 5.80 -1.89
CA GLU A 93 20.79 5.14 -0.70
C GLU A 93 20.69 6.01 0.56
N GLU A 94 20.90 7.32 0.43
CA GLU A 94 20.71 8.27 1.53
C GLU A 94 19.24 8.35 1.96
N VAL A 95 18.32 8.47 1.00
CA VAL A 95 16.87 8.52 1.26
C VAL A 95 16.36 7.21 1.88
N LYS A 96 16.97 6.06 1.56
CA LYS A 96 16.63 4.77 2.19
C LYS A 96 16.85 4.78 3.71
N ARG A 97 17.81 5.56 4.23
CA ARG A 97 18.08 5.69 5.67
C ARG A 97 17.03 6.52 6.42
N PHE A 98 16.18 7.25 5.70
CA PHE A 98 15.17 8.11 6.31
C PHE A 98 14.09 7.27 7.00
N GLN A 99 13.55 7.82 8.10
CA GLN A 99 12.54 7.15 8.89
C GLN A 99 11.18 7.19 8.21
N VAL A 100 10.56 6.03 8.05
CA VAL A 100 9.28 5.89 7.38
C VAL A 100 8.11 6.11 8.34
N LEU A 101 7.11 6.89 7.92
CA LEU A 101 5.81 7.02 8.58
C LEU A 101 4.69 6.75 7.56
N TYR A 102 3.70 5.98 8.00
CA TYR A 102 2.51 5.63 7.21
C TYR A 102 1.25 6.24 7.83
N PRO A 103 0.21 6.55 7.03
CA PRO A 103 -1.07 7.05 7.51
C PRO A 103 -1.72 6.19 8.60
N CYS A 104 -1.69 4.86 8.45
CA CYS A 104 -2.29 3.92 9.40
C CYS A 104 -1.76 4.06 10.84
N TYR A 105 -0.60 4.68 11.05
CA TYR A 105 -0.03 4.93 12.37
C TYR A 105 -0.87 5.93 13.18
N PHE A 106 -1.63 6.78 12.50
CA PHE A 106 -2.44 7.88 13.05
C PHE A 106 -3.94 7.59 13.01
N ASP A 107 -4.35 6.45 12.45
CA ASP A 107 -5.76 6.11 12.21
C ASP A 107 -6.47 5.69 13.50
N ILE A 108 -7.54 6.41 13.86
CA ILE A 108 -8.36 6.14 15.06
C ILE A 108 -9.19 4.86 14.95
N ASN A 109 -9.52 4.42 13.73
CA ASN A 109 -10.34 3.24 13.48
C ASN A 109 -9.55 1.93 13.60
N ARG A 110 -8.21 2.03 13.68
CA ARG A 110 -7.28 0.91 13.81
C ARG A 110 -6.78 0.74 15.25
N SER A 111 -6.66 -0.52 15.67
CA SER A 111 -5.98 -0.90 16.90
C SER A 111 -4.46 -0.82 16.74
N HIS A 112 -3.71 -0.96 17.86
CA HIS A 112 -2.26 -1.04 17.81
C HIS A 112 -1.75 -2.26 17.00
N LYS A 113 -2.51 -3.36 16.99
CA LYS A 113 -2.19 -4.57 16.20
C LYS A 113 -2.46 -4.37 14.70
N GLU A 114 -3.41 -3.49 14.37
CA GLU A 114 -3.86 -3.19 13.00
C GLU A 114 -3.08 -2.03 12.33
N GLY A 115 -2.11 -1.45 13.03
CA GLY A 115 -1.19 -0.45 12.49
C GLY A 115 -1.04 0.82 13.34
N ARG A 116 -2.01 1.19 14.19
CA ARG A 116 -1.95 2.44 14.95
C ARG A 116 -0.73 2.48 15.88
N ARG A 117 0.00 3.59 15.88
CA ARG A 117 1.20 3.81 16.74
C ARG A 117 1.06 4.96 17.73
N VAL A 118 0.16 5.91 17.46
CA VAL A 118 -0.15 7.03 18.37
C VAL A 118 -1.22 6.63 19.41
N PRO A 119 -1.30 7.26 20.59
CA PRO A 119 -2.43 7.06 21.51
C PRO A 119 -3.74 7.47 20.85
N LYS A 120 -4.86 6.83 21.25
CA LYS A 120 -6.19 7.08 20.66
C LYS A 120 -6.57 8.55 20.74
N GLU A 121 -6.17 9.20 21.83
CA GLU A 121 -6.35 10.64 22.01
C GLU A 121 -5.75 11.44 20.87
N LEU A 122 -4.61 11.08 20.27
CA LEU A 122 -3.96 11.83 19.18
C LEU A 122 -4.21 11.21 17.79
N ALA A 123 -5.05 10.19 17.72
CA ALA A 123 -5.43 9.57 16.46
C ALA A 123 -6.55 10.37 15.78
N VAL A 124 -6.61 10.31 14.45
CA VAL A 124 -7.59 11.02 13.62
C VAL A 124 -8.31 10.06 12.68
N GLU A 125 -9.46 10.47 12.19
CA GLU A 125 -10.17 9.75 11.13
C GLU A 125 -9.53 10.03 9.77
N ASN A 126 -9.49 9.00 8.90
CA ASN A 126 -9.00 9.06 7.52
C ASN A 126 -7.65 9.80 7.34
N PRO A 127 -6.57 9.43 8.07
CA PRO A 127 -5.28 10.11 7.96
C PRO A 127 -4.75 10.07 6.53
N LEU A 128 -4.22 11.20 6.03
CA LEU A 128 -3.59 11.31 4.72
C LEU A 128 -2.08 11.57 4.87
N ALA A 129 -1.27 10.91 4.04
CA ALA A 129 0.18 11.11 4.06
C ALA A 129 0.61 12.54 3.70
N LYS A 130 -0.21 13.26 2.91
CA LYS A 130 0.02 14.65 2.54
C LYS A 130 -0.06 15.57 3.76
N THR A 131 -1.12 15.47 4.57
CA THR A 131 -1.26 16.20 5.83
C THR A 131 -0.13 15.88 6.81
N MET A 132 0.34 14.62 6.83
CA MET A 132 1.52 14.26 7.62
C MET A 132 2.79 14.96 7.13
N ALA A 133 3.00 15.05 5.80
CA ALA A 133 4.14 15.77 5.22
C ALA A 133 4.10 17.26 5.57
N ASP A 134 2.92 17.87 5.52
CA ASP A 134 2.71 19.28 5.87
C ASP A 134 3.00 19.53 7.36
N ALA A 135 2.56 18.62 8.24
CA ALA A 135 2.90 18.64 9.67
C ALA A 135 4.43 18.61 9.91
N VAL A 136 5.13 17.67 9.26
CA VAL A 136 6.57 17.49 9.44
C VAL A 136 7.35 18.69 8.87
N ARG A 137 6.86 19.27 7.76
CA ARG A 137 7.41 20.49 7.17
C ARG A 137 7.25 21.70 8.12
N GLU A 138 6.11 21.85 8.77
CA GLU A 138 5.89 22.91 9.78
C GLU A 138 6.84 22.77 10.98
N LEU A 139 7.17 21.54 11.37
CA LEU A 139 8.15 21.27 12.42
C LEU A 139 9.60 21.57 12.00
N GLY A 140 9.84 21.89 10.72
CA GLY A 140 11.15 22.21 10.16
C GLY A 140 12.03 21.00 9.88
N ILE A 141 11.45 19.79 9.77
CA ILE A 141 12.19 18.57 9.49
C ILE A 141 12.05 18.23 8.00
N LEU A 142 13.15 17.84 7.35
CA LEU A 142 13.13 17.42 5.96
C LEU A 142 12.32 16.12 5.81
N CYS A 143 11.37 16.12 4.89
CA CYS A 143 10.59 14.93 4.54
C CYS A 143 10.35 14.81 3.04
N ILE A 144 10.24 13.56 2.58
CA ILE A 144 9.91 13.19 1.21
C ILE A 144 8.54 12.50 1.24
N PHE A 145 7.64 12.94 0.36
CA PHE A 145 6.31 12.37 0.19
C PHE A 145 6.32 11.37 -0.98
N GLU A 146 5.83 10.16 -0.73
CA GLU A 146 5.70 9.10 -1.72
C GLU A 146 4.22 8.68 -1.79
N GLY A 147 3.48 9.24 -2.75
CA GLY A 147 2.01 9.12 -2.82
C GLY A 147 1.49 7.72 -3.16
N GLU A 148 2.29 6.90 -3.86
CA GLU A 148 1.87 5.60 -4.38
C GLU A 148 2.16 4.43 -3.43
N LYS A 149 3.03 4.62 -2.42
CA LYS A 149 3.48 3.53 -1.55
C LYS A 149 2.47 3.27 -0.43
N CYS A 150 2.09 2.01 -0.22
CA CYS A 150 1.14 1.62 0.83
C CYS A 150 1.82 0.89 2.00
N HIS A 151 1.16 0.90 3.16
CA HIS A 151 1.48 -0.03 4.23
C HIS A 151 0.78 -1.38 3.96
N PRO A 152 1.42 -2.54 4.19
CA PRO A 152 0.81 -3.84 3.88
C PRO A 152 -0.51 -4.09 4.62
N GLN A 153 -0.66 -3.58 5.86
CA GLN A 153 -1.92 -3.68 6.63
C GLN A 153 -2.98 -2.61 6.26
N ASP A 154 -2.63 -1.62 5.45
CA ASP A 154 -3.51 -0.52 5.02
C ASP A 154 -3.30 -0.24 3.53
N PHE A 155 -3.47 -1.29 2.72
CA PHE A 155 -3.17 -1.26 1.29
C PHE A 155 -4.04 -0.27 0.50
N GLY A 156 -5.22 0.07 1.04
CA GLY A 156 -6.17 0.96 0.38
C GLY A 156 -6.07 2.43 0.75
N ASN A 157 -5.17 2.82 1.66
CA ASN A 157 -4.84 4.22 1.90
C ASN A 157 -3.39 4.48 1.46
N PRO A 158 -3.15 4.68 0.15
CA PRO A 158 -1.82 4.91 -0.37
C PRO A 158 -1.22 6.20 0.16
N GLY A 159 0.09 6.19 0.34
CA GLY A 159 0.85 7.32 0.82
C GLY A 159 1.83 6.92 1.91
N ARG A 160 3.03 7.47 1.82
CA ARG A 160 4.10 7.29 2.79
C ARG A 160 4.91 8.57 2.86
N ILE A 161 5.46 8.87 4.04
CA ILE A 161 6.49 9.90 4.16
C ILE A 161 7.78 9.29 4.69
N ARG A 162 8.90 9.76 4.16
CA ARG A 162 10.23 9.52 4.67
C ARG A 162 10.72 10.78 5.35
N VAL A 163 11.20 10.66 6.59
CA VAL A 163 11.61 11.79 7.42
C VAL A 163 13.09 11.66 7.76
N LEU A 164 13.89 12.68 7.47
CA LEU A 164 15.28 12.76 7.92
C LEU A 164 15.28 13.08 9.41
N PHE A 165 15.19 12.03 10.22
CA PHE A 165 15.08 12.16 11.68
C PHE A 165 16.40 11.88 12.40
N LYS A 166 17.25 11.01 11.82
CA LYS A 166 18.57 10.65 12.36
C LYS A 166 19.60 10.45 11.26
N GLU A 167 20.84 10.87 11.50
CA GLU A 167 22.06 10.48 10.77
C GLU A 167 23.00 9.85 11.78
N ASN A 168 23.63 8.73 11.43
CA ASN A 168 24.68 8.11 12.25
C ASN A 168 24.26 7.92 13.72
N GLY A 169 22.98 7.60 13.95
CA GLY A 169 22.38 7.40 15.27
C GLY A 169 21.93 8.68 16.01
N GLN A 170 22.36 9.87 15.56
CA GLN A 170 22.10 11.15 16.20
C GLN A 170 20.93 11.91 15.55
N LEU A 171 20.20 12.70 16.34
CA LEU A 171 19.13 13.57 15.84
C LEU A 171 19.74 14.79 15.13
N ILE A 172 19.22 15.15 13.96
CA ILE A 172 19.75 16.25 13.14
C ILE A 172 18.80 17.45 13.13
N GLY A 173 19.35 18.66 13.09
CA GLY A 173 18.59 19.88 12.77
C GLY A 173 17.40 20.09 13.70
N ALA A 174 16.22 20.35 13.13
CA ALA A 174 14.98 20.54 13.90
C ALA A 174 14.53 19.27 14.67
N ALA A 175 15.01 18.07 14.28
CA ALA A 175 14.67 16.83 14.97
C ALA A 175 15.27 16.76 16.40
N THR A 176 16.29 17.57 16.71
CA THR A 176 16.90 17.67 18.06
C THR A 176 15.90 18.09 19.15
N LYS A 177 14.80 18.77 18.78
CA LYS A 177 13.69 19.10 19.69
C LYS A 177 12.98 17.85 20.22
N PHE A 178 13.05 16.74 19.49
CA PHE A 178 12.36 15.49 19.79
C PHE A 178 13.29 14.47 20.44
N LYS A 179 13.85 14.80 21.62
CA LYS A 179 14.75 13.93 22.39
C LYS A 179 14.15 12.56 22.71
N GLY A 180 12.82 12.47 22.84
CA GLY A 180 12.08 11.22 23.03
C GLY A 180 11.98 10.33 21.77
N GLY A 181 12.68 10.69 20.70
CA GLY A 181 12.77 9.94 19.46
C GLY A 181 11.51 9.99 18.61
N LYS A 182 11.39 9.02 17.69
CA LYS A 182 10.35 8.96 16.65
C LYS A 182 8.93 9.00 17.24
N ARG A 183 8.73 8.46 18.46
CA ARG A 183 7.43 8.47 19.12
C ARG A 183 6.96 9.88 19.47
N GLN A 184 7.87 10.76 19.88
CA GLN A 184 7.54 12.15 20.19
C GLN A 184 7.17 12.92 18.91
N LEU A 185 7.90 12.69 17.81
CA LEU A 185 7.56 13.22 16.49
C LEU A 185 6.15 12.79 16.07
N MET A 186 5.82 11.49 16.18
CA MET A 186 4.47 11.00 15.85
C MET A 186 3.38 11.64 16.71
N LYS A 187 3.64 11.95 18.00
CA LYS A 187 2.66 12.67 18.81
C LYS A 187 2.40 14.09 18.28
N ALA A 188 3.46 14.82 17.93
CA ALA A 188 3.33 16.18 17.37
C ALA A 188 2.62 16.18 16.01
N VAL A 189 2.93 15.21 15.14
CA VAL A 189 2.21 15.04 13.86
C VAL A 189 0.73 14.73 14.11
N GLY A 190 0.40 13.85 15.06
CA GLY A 190 -0.99 13.56 15.42
C GLY A 190 -1.74 14.78 15.95
N GLU A 191 -1.08 15.61 16.75
CA GLU A 191 -1.65 16.88 17.21
C GLU A 191 -1.93 17.86 16.07
N TYR A 192 -1.01 17.96 15.09
CA TYR A 192 -1.23 18.77 13.89
C TYR A 192 -2.43 18.27 13.07
N MET A 193 -2.53 16.95 12.85
CA MET A 193 -3.62 16.36 12.08
C MET A 193 -4.99 16.56 12.73
N LYS A 194 -5.05 16.67 14.06
CA LYS A 194 -6.30 17.04 14.74
C LYS A 194 -6.75 18.46 14.45
N ARG A 195 -5.79 19.39 14.32
CA ARG A 195 -6.08 20.78 13.96
C ARG A 195 -6.49 20.91 12.49
N HIS A 196 -6.07 19.94 11.66
CA HIS A 196 -6.35 19.89 10.21
C HIS A 196 -7.09 18.59 9.85
N PRO A 197 -8.38 18.46 10.22
CA PRO A 197 -9.16 17.26 9.94
C PRO A 197 -9.31 17.05 8.43
N THR A 198 -9.32 15.78 8.02
CA THR A 198 -9.39 15.40 6.60
C THR A 198 -10.79 15.59 6.04
N THR A 199 -10.90 16.37 4.96
CA THR A 199 -12.14 16.60 4.22
C THR A 199 -12.02 16.10 2.77
N ILE A 200 -13.11 16.05 2.02
CA ILE A 200 -13.04 15.71 0.58
C ILE A 200 -12.17 16.74 -0.17
N GLU A 201 -12.23 18.00 0.25
CA GLU A 201 -11.45 19.09 -0.33
C GLU A 201 -9.94 18.92 -0.11
N SER A 202 -9.54 18.39 1.05
CA SER A 202 -8.12 18.12 1.36
C SER A 202 -7.47 17.14 0.37
N LEU A 203 -8.26 16.31 -0.32
CA LEU A 203 -7.74 15.42 -1.36
C LEU A 203 -7.20 16.19 -2.57
N ARG A 204 -7.66 17.42 -2.84
CA ARG A 204 -7.18 18.26 -3.94
C ARG A 204 -5.74 18.76 -3.74
N GLU A 205 -5.28 18.81 -2.50
CA GLU A 205 -3.92 19.25 -2.17
C GLU A 205 -2.87 18.17 -2.44
N ILE A 206 -3.31 16.92 -2.60
CA ILE A 206 -2.43 15.81 -2.96
C ILE A 206 -2.00 16.01 -4.41
N PRO A 207 -0.69 15.95 -4.68
CA PRO A 207 -0.21 16.18 -6.01
C PRO A 207 -0.44 14.92 -6.87
N TYR A 208 -1.39 14.98 -7.81
CA TYR A 208 -1.71 13.90 -8.73
C TYR A 208 -0.99 14.04 -10.07
N GLY A 209 -0.78 12.92 -10.76
CA GLY A 209 -0.35 12.92 -12.16
C GLY A 209 -1.49 13.27 -13.13
N PRO A 210 -1.17 13.51 -14.42
CA PRO A 210 -2.15 13.91 -15.45
C PRO A 210 -3.28 12.90 -15.66
N ASP A 211 -3.07 11.63 -15.28
CA ASP A 211 -4.07 10.56 -15.41
C ASP A 211 -5.32 10.77 -14.53
N PHE A 212 -5.25 11.66 -13.54
CA PHE A 212 -6.31 11.86 -12.54
C PHE A 212 -7.11 13.15 -12.72
N ASP A 213 -6.81 13.99 -13.72
CA ASP A 213 -7.41 15.32 -13.88
C ASP A 213 -8.95 15.30 -13.99
N ASN A 214 -9.51 14.23 -14.55
CA ASN A 214 -10.96 14.10 -14.79
C ASN A 214 -11.69 13.25 -13.74
N ILE A 215 -11.02 12.85 -12.65
CA ILE A 215 -11.60 11.95 -11.64
C ILE A 215 -12.10 12.77 -10.44
N GLU A 216 -13.40 12.65 -10.17
CA GLU A 216 -14.02 13.29 -9.01
C GLU A 216 -13.67 12.59 -7.70
N PHE A 217 -13.42 13.38 -6.66
CA PHE A 217 -13.26 12.88 -5.29
C PHE A 217 -14.60 12.36 -4.74
N LYS A 218 -14.63 11.10 -4.32
CA LYS A 218 -15.83 10.44 -3.77
C LYS A 218 -15.51 9.78 -2.43
N LYS A 219 -16.48 9.79 -1.53
CA LYS A 219 -16.43 8.99 -0.30
C LYS A 219 -16.77 7.54 -0.62
N ILE A 220 -15.99 6.62 -0.09
CA ILE A 220 -16.18 5.18 -0.29
C ILE A 220 -17.09 4.64 0.81
N PRO A 221 -18.09 3.80 0.50
CA PRO A 221 -18.91 3.16 1.53
C PRO A 221 -18.05 2.19 2.37
N ARG A 222 -18.19 2.25 3.70
CA ARG A 222 -17.51 1.33 4.62
C ARG A 222 -18.12 -0.08 4.52
N VAL A 223 -17.26 -1.07 4.35
CA VAL A 223 -17.64 -2.49 4.38
C VAL A 223 -17.61 -3.00 5.83
N LYS A 224 -18.71 -3.57 6.30
CA LYS A 224 -18.81 -4.10 7.67
C LYS A 224 -17.75 -5.18 7.91
N GLY A 225 -16.98 -5.05 8.98
CA GLY A 225 -15.92 -6.01 9.36
C GLY A 225 -14.56 -5.76 8.70
N PHE A 226 -14.50 -4.89 7.69
CA PHE A 226 -13.25 -4.52 7.03
C PHE A 226 -12.75 -3.15 7.53
N LYS A 227 -11.48 -3.07 7.93
CA LYS A 227 -10.87 -1.83 8.44
C LYS A 227 -10.39 -0.98 7.26
N MET A 228 -11.22 -0.01 6.87
CA MET A 228 -10.96 0.90 5.76
C MET A 228 -11.37 2.34 6.07
N ASN A 229 -10.71 3.27 5.40
CA ASN A 229 -11.03 4.69 5.44
C ASN A 229 -12.09 5.05 4.39
N GLU A 230 -12.91 6.05 4.69
CA GLU A 230 -13.95 6.56 3.78
C GLU A 230 -13.37 7.54 2.76
N ILE A 231 -12.36 8.31 3.18
CA ILE A 231 -11.67 9.32 2.38
C ILE A 231 -10.26 8.79 2.14
N VAL A 232 -9.93 8.54 0.88
CA VAL A 232 -8.63 8.03 0.44
C VAL A 232 -8.17 8.76 -0.83
N PRO A 233 -6.85 8.83 -1.11
CA PRO A 233 -6.33 9.44 -2.34
C PRO A 233 -6.82 8.75 -3.62
N LEU A 234 -6.81 9.46 -4.75
CA LEU A 234 -7.24 8.91 -6.05
C LEU A 234 -6.42 7.71 -6.52
N HIS A 235 -5.16 7.61 -6.10
CA HIS A 235 -4.29 6.44 -6.34
C HIS A 235 -4.71 5.18 -5.56
N SER A 236 -5.78 5.26 -4.75
CA SER A 236 -6.20 4.15 -3.92
C SER A 236 -6.78 3.00 -4.75
N PRO A 237 -6.42 1.74 -4.47
CA PRO A 237 -7.06 0.58 -5.08
C PRO A 237 -8.55 0.43 -4.72
N PHE A 238 -9.08 1.25 -3.79
CA PHE A 238 -10.51 1.29 -3.49
C PHE A 238 -11.31 2.20 -4.44
N LEU A 239 -10.69 3.25 -5.01
CA LEU A 239 -11.33 4.14 -6.00
C LEU A 239 -11.02 3.69 -7.42
N MET A 240 -9.79 3.24 -7.66
CA MET A 240 -9.41 2.61 -8.90
C MET A 240 -10.20 1.31 -8.98
N GLY A 241 -11.10 1.20 -9.96
CA GLY A 241 -11.96 0.04 -10.20
C GLY A 241 -11.17 -1.21 -10.63
N HIS A 242 -10.14 -1.57 -9.86
CA HIS A 242 -9.33 -2.75 -10.03
C HIS A 242 -10.28 -3.95 -9.97
N PRO A 243 -10.17 -4.91 -10.92
CA PRO A 243 -11.10 -6.02 -11.02
C PRO A 243 -11.22 -6.84 -9.72
N MET A 244 -10.19 -6.83 -8.87
CA MET A 244 -10.20 -7.51 -7.57
C MET A 244 -11.05 -6.83 -6.48
N THR A 245 -11.28 -5.52 -6.53
CA THR A 245 -12.04 -4.77 -5.50
C THR A 245 -13.44 -4.36 -5.95
N LYS A 246 -13.73 -4.38 -7.25
CA LYS A 246 -15.05 -4.04 -7.82
C LYS A 246 -16.21 -4.82 -7.19
N SER A 247 -16.02 -6.12 -6.93
CA SER A 247 -17.05 -7.00 -6.36
C SER A 247 -17.40 -6.67 -4.90
N VAL A 248 -16.55 -5.92 -4.19
CA VAL A 248 -16.78 -5.58 -2.77
C VAL A 248 -17.85 -4.48 -2.63
N TYR A 249 -17.98 -3.60 -3.63
CA TYR A 249 -18.91 -2.47 -3.59
C TYR A 249 -20.14 -2.64 -4.50
N GLU A 250 -20.05 -3.50 -5.51
CA GLU A 250 -21.21 -3.89 -6.30
C GLU A 250 -22.09 -4.81 -5.45
N THR A 251 -23.19 -4.28 -4.92
CA THR A 251 -24.28 -5.12 -4.43
C THR A 251 -24.68 -6.05 -5.56
N PRO A 252 -24.75 -7.39 -5.35
CA PRO A 252 -25.22 -8.27 -6.39
C PRO A 252 -26.59 -7.75 -6.79
N LYS A 253 -26.75 -7.36 -8.06
CA LYS A 253 -28.06 -7.07 -8.61
C LYS A 253 -28.89 -8.30 -8.30
N ILE A 254 -29.88 -8.16 -7.42
CA ILE A 254 -30.91 -9.18 -7.25
C ILE A 254 -31.58 -9.18 -8.61
N THR A 255 -31.13 -10.05 -9.50
CA THR A 255 -31.92 -10.40 -10.67
C THR A 255 -33.16 -11.02 -10.04
N ALA A 256 -34.22 -10.21 -9.97
CA ALA A 256 -35.55 -10.73 -9.81
C ALA A 256 -35.68 -11.71 -10.96
N ALA A 257 -35.43 -12.99 -10.68
CA ALA A 257 -35.75 -14.04 -11.60
C ALA A 257 -37.27 -13.93 -11.71
N GLU A 258 -37.74 -13.23 -12.73
CA GLU A 258 -39.04 -13.41 -13.33
C GLU A 258 -39.07 -14.85 -13.84
N LYS A 259 -39.08 -15.81 -12.91
CA LYS A 259 -39.63 -17.13 -13.14
C LYS A 259 -41.11 -16.85 -13.33
N SER A 260 -41.46 -16.52 -14.57
CA SER A 260 -42.82 -16.54 -15.05
C SER A 260 -43.45 -17.84 -14.55
N PHE A 261 -44.40 -17.70 -13.63
CA PHE A 261 -45.14 -18.81 -13.06
C PHE A 261 -45.96 -19.40 -14.20
N LYS A 262 -45.44 -20.44 -14.88
CA LYS A 262 -46.19 -21.14 -15.92
C LYS A 262 -47.28 -21.96 -15.20
N PRO A 263 -48.58 -21.67 -15.38
CA PRO A 263 -49.62 -22.46 -14.74
C PRO A 263 -49.52 -23.93 -15.19
N PRO A 264 -49.81 -24.89 -14.30
CA PRO A 264 -49.73 -26.31 -14.64
C PRO A 264 -50.70 -26.62 -15.79
N LYS A 265 -50.21 -27.29 -16.84
CA LYS A 265 -51.05 -27.77 -17.94
C LYS A 265 -51.90 -28.94 -17.44
N ASN A 266 -53.21 -28.74 -17.33
CA ASN A 266 -54.16 -29.83 -17.06
C ASN A 266 -54.13 -30.83 -18.22
N LYS A 267 -53.74 -32.08 -17.94
CA LYS A 267 -53.86 -33.19 -18.90
C LYS A 267 -55.23 -33.84 -18.71
N TYR A 268 -56.12 -33.72 -19.68
CA TYR A 268 -57.37 -34.50 -19.72
C TYR A 268 -57.09 -35.85 -20.39
N LYS A 269 -57.48 -36.95 -19.72
CA LYS A 269 -57.50 -38.29 -20.32
C LYS A 269 -58.89 -38.52 -20.91
N VAL A 270 -58.99 -38.48 -22.24
CA VAL A 270 -60.23 -38.85 -22.93
C VAL A 270 -60.31 -40.38 -22.97
N VAL A 271 -61.26 -40.97 -22.25
CA VAL A 271 -61.62 -42.38 -22.38
C VAL A 271 -62.69 -42.47 -23.47
N ARG A 272 -62.38 -43.14 -24.58
CA ARG A 272 -63.39 -43.47 -25.60
C ARG A 272 -64.26 -44.61 -25.03
N ARG A 273 -65.57 -44.43 -25.06
CA ARG A 273 -66.54 -45.54 -24.94
C ARG A 273 -66.60 -46.30 -26.26
#